data_AF-X1HQZ4-F1
#
_entry.id   AF-X1HQZ4-F1
#
_cell.length_a   1.000
_cell.length_b   1.000
_cell.length_c   1.000
_cell.angle_alpha   90.00
_cell.angle_beta   90.00
_cell.angle_gamma   90.00
#
_symmetry.space_group_name_H-M   'P 1'
#
loop_
_entity.id
_entity.type
_entity.pdbx_description
1 polymer ?
#
loop_
_entity_poly.entity_id
_entity_poly.type
_entity_poly.pdbx_seq_one_letter_code
_entity_poly.pdbx_strand_id
1 'polypeptide(L)' 'MIKKEKNQKFNLKIKSKDIDPRALFIIKRLNDSGYEALVVGGCIRNLIMGEEARDWDIVTKATLG' A
#
# COMPACT_ATOMS: atom_id res chain seq x y z
N MET A 1 -14.87 7.53 -24.90
CA MET A 1 -14.97 7.95 -23.48
C MET A 1 -15.13 6.70 -22.62
N ILE A 2 -14.03 6.05 -22.24
CA ILE A 2 -14.07 4.88 -21.34
C ILE A 2 -14.07 5.44 -19.92
N LYS A 3 -15.21 5.39 -19.23
CA LYS A 3 -15.26 5.67 -17.79
C LYS A 3 -14.42 4.58 -17.11
N LYS A 4 -13.28 4.96 -16.53
CA LYS A 4 -12.47 4.06 -15.70
C LYS A 4 -13.32 3.63 -14.50
N GLU A 5 -13.73 2.36 -14.48
CA GLU A 5 -14.25 1.69 -13.29
C GLU A 5 -13.12 1.57 -12.25
N LYS A 6 -12.84 2.64 -11.50
CA LYS A 6 -11.68 2.70 -10.59
C LYS A 6 -11.86 1.95 -9.26
N ASN A 7 -13.00 1.31 -9.01
CA ASN A 7 -13.37 0.88 -7.65
C ASN A 7 -13.80 -0.58 -7.54
N GLN A 8 -13.18 -1.49 -8.30
CA GLN A 8 -13.36 -2.91 -8.00
C GLN A 8 -12.51 -3.26 -6.77
N LYS A 9 -13.14 -3.25 -5.59
CA LYS A 9 -12.52 -3.74 -4.35
C LYS A 9 -12.39 -5.25 -4.43
N PHE A 10 -11.21 -5.73 -4.77
CA PHE A 10 -10.87 -7.14 -4.62
C PHE A 10 -10.73 -7.47 -3.13
N ASN A 11 -11.42 -8.51 -2.67
CA ASN A 11 -11.27 -8.99 -1.30
C ASN A 11 -9.99 -9.84 -1.18
N LEU A 12 -8.84 -9.17 -1.06
CA LEU A 12 -7.52 -9.82 -1.01
C LEU A 12 -7.20 -10.47 0.35
N LYS A 13 -8.11 -10.44 1.33
CA LYS A 13 -7.93 -10.94 2.70
C LYS A 13 -6.73 -10.39 3.48
N ILE A 14 -6.02 -9.39 2.96
CA ILE A 14 -4.94 -8.67 3.65
C ILE A 14 -5.54 -7.66 4.61
N LYS A 15 -5.08 -7.67 5.87
CA LYS A 15 -5.47 -6.74 6.93
C LYS A 15 -4.27 -5.89 7.33
N SER A 16 -4.51 -4.75 7.97
CA SER A 16 -3.43 -3.89 8.47
C SER A 16 -2.48 -4.60 9.44
N LYS A 17 -2.96 -5.60 10.20
CA LYS A 17 -2.12 -6.39 11.10
C LYS A 17 -1.08 -7.27 10.37
N ASP A 18 -1.30 -7.51 9.08
CA ASP A 18 -0.38 -8.29 8.24
C ASP A 18 0.70 -7.37 7.62
N ILE A 19 0.62 -6.05 7.89
CA ILE A 19 1.55 -5.02 7.39
C ILE A 19 2.47 -4.56 8.52
N ASP A 20 3.77 -4.38 8.22
CA ASP A 20 4.73 -3.87 9.20
C ASP A 20 4.27 -2.50 9.75
N PRO A 21 4.27 -2.33 11.08
CA PRO A 21 3.74 -1.12 11.73
C PRO A 21 4.51 0.14 11.33
N ARG A 22 5.80 0.05 10.96
CA ARG A 22 6.60 1.18 10.49
C ARG A 22 6.16 1.60 9.09
N ALA A 23 5.81 0.66 8.22
CA ALA A 23 5.26 0.98 6.90
C ALA A 23 3.91 1.70 7.01
N LEU A 24 3.03 1.21 7.89
CA LEU A 24 1.76 1.89 8.21
C LEU A 24 1.97 3.30 8.77
N PHE A 25 2.96 3.47 9.65
CA PHE A 25 3.30 4.77 10.21
C PHE A 25 3.72 5.77 9.11
N ILE A 26 4.61 5.37 8.21
CA ILE A 26 5.09 6.23 7.10
C ILE A 26 3.92 6.60 6.17
N ILE A 27 3.10 5.63 5.77
CA ILE A 27 1.92 5.87 4.92
C ILE A 27 0.95 6.83 5.58
N LYS A 28 0.64 6.63 6.87
CA LYS A 28 -0.23 7.53 7.61
C LYS A 28 0.34 8.95 7.61
N ARG A 29 1.64 9.13 7.87
CA ARG A 29 2.27 10.46 7.89
C ARG A 29 2.23 11.16 6.53
N LEU A 30 2.49 10.42 5.45
CA LEU A 30 2.41 10.96 4.09
C LEU A 30 0.98 11.35 3.72
N ASN A 31 0.00 10.49 4.00
CA ASN A 31 -1.41 10.76 3.76
C ASN A 31 -1.92 11.95 4.61
N ASP A 32 -1.55 12.01 5.90
CA ASP A 32 -1.88 13.14 6.79
C ASP A 32 -1.27 14.46 6.27
N SER A 33 -0.19 14.40 5.48
CA SER A 33 0.46 15.55 4.85
C SER A 33 -0.11 15.87 3.45
N GLY A 34 -1.17 15.19 3.02
CA GLY A 34 -1.85 15.41 1.74
C GLY A 34 -1.24 14.65 0.55
N TYR A 35 -0.27 13.76 0.79
CA TYR A 35 0.34 12.95 -0.27
C TYR A 35 -0.19 11.53 -0.25
N GLU A 36 -0.81 11.10 -1.35
CA GLU A 36 -1.23 9.70 -1.52
C GLU A 36 0.00 8.78 -1.43
N ALA A 37 -0.03 7.85 -0.48
CA ALA A 37 1.00 6.84 -0.27
C ALA A 37 0.42 5.43 -0.15
N LEU A 38 1.11 4.45 -0.73
CA LEU A 38 0.67 3.05 -0.82
C LEU A 38 1.82 2.09 -0.53
N VAL A 39 1.52 0.96 0.12
CA VAL A 39 2.41 -0.21 0.13
C VAL A 39 2.29 -0.91 -1.22
N VAL A 40 3.42 -1.25 -1.86
CA VAL A 40 3.44 -1.91 -3.16
C VAL A 40 4.53 -2.97 -3.22
N GLY A 41 4.69 -3.61 -4.39
CA GLY A 41 5.84 -4.47 -4.66
C GLY A 41 5.69 -5.90 -4.15
N GLY A 42 6.84 -6.52 -3.87
CA GLY A 42 6.94 -7.94 -3.53
C GLY A 42 6.22 -8.31 -2.24
N CYS A 43 6.20 -7.41 -1.26
CA CYS A 43 5.52 -7.62 0.02
C CYS A 43 4.03 -7.91 -0.15
N ILE A 44 3.32 -7.16 -1.01
CA ILE A 44 1.90 -7.38 -1.27
C ILE A 44 1.68 -8.68 -2.03
N ARG A 45 2.51 -9.00 -3.03
CA ARG A 45 2.44 -10.28 -3.74
C ARG A 45 2.58 -11.46 -2.78
N ASN A 46 3.57 -11.41 -1.89
CA ASN A 46 3.81 -12.46 -0.91
C ASN A 46 2.61 -12.63 0.03
N LEU A 47 2.05 -11.53 0.55
CA LEU A 47 0.85 -11.60 1.38
C LEU A 47 -0.36 -12.20 0.64
N ILE A 48 -0.54 -11.90 -0.65
CA ILE A 48 -1.59 -12.52 -1.49
C ILE A 48 -1.36 -14.03 -1.62
N MET A 49 -0.10 -14.48 -1.70
CA MET A 49 0.30 -15.89 -1.77
C MET A 49 0.27 -16.58 -0.40
N GLY A 50 -0.04 -15.87 0.68
CA GLY A 50 0.02 -16.41 2.05
C GLY A 50 1.45 -16.58 2.58
N GLU A 51 2.42 -15.92 1.94
CA GLU A 51 3.81 -15.89 2.34
C GLU A 51 4.14 -14.63 3.17
N GLU A 52 5.25 -14.68 3.91
CA GLU A 52 5.75 -13.55 4.66
C GLU A 52 6.41 -12.49 3.75
N ALA A 53 6.19 -11.21 4.06
CA ALA A 53 6.90 -10.10 3.45
C ALA A 53 8.29 -9.94 4.10
N ARG A 54 9.34 -9.78 3.28
CA ARG A 54 10.74 -9.65 3.77
C ARG A 54 11.21 -8.20 3.84
N ASP A 55 10.67 -7.37 2.98
CA ASP A 55 10.88 -5.93 2.84
C ASP A 55 9.53 -5.22 2.68
N TRP A 56 9.51 -3.90 2.80
CA TRP A 56 8.30 -3.08 2.70
C TRP A 56 8.56 -1.87 1.82
N ASP A 57 8.03 -1.90 0.60
CA ASP A 57 8.16 -0.81 -0.35
C ASP A 57 6.96 0.13 -0.27
N ILE A 58 7.24 1.43 -0.24
CA ILE A 58 6.24 2.50 -0.21
C ILE A 58 6.44 3.40 -1.41
N VAL A 59 5.36 3.67 -2.14
CA VAL A 59 5.32 4.71 -3.19
C VAL A 59 4.45 5.87 -2.73
N THR A 60 4.82 7.07 -3.15
CA THR A 60 4.11 8.31 -2.79
C THR A 60 4.07 9.29 -3.94
N LYS A 61 3.06 10.16 -3.93
CA LYS A 61 3.00 11.35 -4.81
C LYS A 61 3.81 12.54 -4.29
N ALA A 62 4.37 12.46 -3.08
CA ALA A 62 5.29 13.49 -2.60
C ALA A 62 6.51 13.56 -3.53
N THR A 63 6.88 14.77 -3.94
CA THR A 63 8.13 15.01 -4.66
C THR A 63 9.28 15.21 -3.68
N LEU A 64 10.52 14.96 -4.11
CA LEU A 64 11.67 15.52 -3.44
C LEU A 64 11.59 17.04 -3.66
N GLY A 65 11.29 17.80 -2.61
CA GLY A 65 11.17 19.26 -2.69
C GLY A 65 12.45 19.93 -3.17
#